data_AF-A0A224YF59-F1
#
_entry.id   AF-A0A224YF59-F1
#
_cell.length_a   1.000
_cell.length_b   1.000
_cell.length_c   1.000
_cell.angle_alpha   90.00
_cell.angle_beta   90.00
_cell.angle_gamma   90.00
#
_symmetry.space_group_name_H-M   'P 1'
#
loop_
_entity.id
_entity.type
_entity.pdbx_description
1 polymer ?
#
loop_
_entity_poly.entity_id
_entity_poly.type
_entity_poly.pdbx_seq_one_letter_code
_entity_poly.pdbx_strand_id
1 'polypeptide(L)'
;PPWELRKLRRCVCKRRYLRNSWGECVPRLKCIPCQFRWQKDYRECADACPATCNLPFSKSCGKPCAPGCACPPGWVVHPRKAWKCIKTYRCLPKCPAHSEFQACVSSCLPKCGRVTPEKCEVNCDRGACVCKKGYIGLEK
;
A
#
# COMPACT_ATOMS: atom_id res chain seq x y z
N PRO A 1 -9.12 0.29 5.36
CA PRO A 1 -9.25 1.77 5.48
C PRO A 1 -9.76 2.16 6.88
N PRO A 2 -9.40 3.33 7.43
CA PRO A 2 -9.79 3.72 8.80
C PRO A 2 -11.30 3.83 9.04
N TRP A 3 -12.09 4.04 7.97
CA TRP A 3 -13.55 4.21 8.06
C TRP A 3 -14.31 2.90 8.38
N GLU A 4 -13.73 1.73 8.12
CA GLU A 4 -14.34 0.44 8.48
C GLU A 4 -14.39 0.20 9.99
N LEU A 5 -13.51 0.84 10.77
CA LEU A 5 -13.49 0.75 12.24
C LEU A 5 -14.55 1.65 12.90
N ARG A 6 -15.10 2.63 12.17
CA ARG A 6 -16.01 3.66 12.69
C ARG A 6 -17.48 3.45 12.29
N LYS A 7 -17.80 2.38 11.54
CA LYS A 7 -19.18 2.05 11.18
C LYS A 7 -19.99 1.71 12.44
N LEU A 8 -21.15 2.36 12.62
CA LEU A 8 -22.16 2.00 13.63
C LEU A 8 -22.54 0.52 13.46
N ARG A 9 -22.30 -0.27 14.51
CA ARG A 9 -22.49 -1.72 14.47
C ARG A 9 -23.98 -2.06 14.62
N ARG A 10 -24.70 -2.11 13.51
CA ARG A 10 -26.06 -2.71 13.50
C ARG A 10 -26.03 -4.24 13.53
N CYS A 11 -24.96 -4.83 13.00
CA CYS A 11 -24.71 -6.27 13.03
C CYS A 11 -23.41 -6.58 13.78
N VAL A 12 -23.42 -7.61 14.63
CA VAL A 12 -22.25 -8.11 15.37
C VAL A 12 -21.92 -9.53 14.93
N CYS A 13 -20.64 -9.93 15.04
CA CYS A 13 -20.24 -11.30 14.75
C CYS A 13 -20.90 -12.29 15.74
N LYS A 14 -21.23 -13.49 15.24
CA LYS A 14 -21.72 -14.60 16.07
C LYS A 14 -20.72 -14.92 17.19
N ARG A 15 -21.22 -15.54 18.27
CA ARG A 15 -20.36 -16.01 19.39
C ARG A 15 -19.20 -16.86 18.83
N ARG A 16 -17.99 -16.63 19.35
CA ARG A 16 -16.71 -17.25 18.91
C ARG A 16 -16.12 -16.75 17.59
N TYR A 17 -16.72 -15.75 16.94
CA TYR A 17 -16.16 -15.07 15.77
C TYR A 17 -15.72 -13.64 16.13
N LEU A 18 -14.68 -13.15 15.47
CA LEU A 18 -14.15 -11.80 15.61
C LEU A 18 -14.17 -11.09 14.26
N ARG A 19 -14.44 -9.78 14.24
CA ARG A 19 -14.40 -8.98 13.02
C ARG A 19 -12.94 -8.65 12.68
N ASN A 20 -12.49 -9.05 11.49
CA ASN A 20 -11.17 -8.69 10.99
C ASN A 20 -11.16 -7.31 10.31
N SER A 21 -10.00 -6.92 9.78
CA SER A 21 -9.72 -5.61 9.17
C SER A 21 -10.38 -5.39 7.80
N TRP A 22 -10.91 -6.45 7.18
CA TRP A 22 -11.74 -6.40 5.98
C TRP A 22 -13.24 -6.36 6.31
N GLY A 23 -13.57 -6.43 7.61
CA GLY A 23 -14.93 -6.41 8.10
C GLY A 23 -15.62 -7.77 8.10
N GLU A 24 -14.88 -8.84 7.84
CA GLU A 24 -15.34 -10.23 7.83
C GLU A 24 -15.36 -10.78 9.26
N CYS A 25 -16.31 -11.67 9.57
CA CYS A 25 -16.32 -12.39 10.83
C CYS A 25 -15.54 -13.70 10.70
N VAL A 26 -14.38 -13.80 11.35
CA VAL A 26 -13.48 -14.96 11.29
C VAL A 26 -13.47 -15.73 12.61
N PRO A 27 -13.20 -17.05 12.63
CA PRO A 27 -13.14 -17.82 13.87
C PRO A 27 -12.07 -17.27 14.81
N ARG A 28 -12.42 -17.01 16.07
CA ARG A 28 -11.52 -16.44 17.09
C ARG A 28 -10.21 -17.21 17.19
N LEU A 29 -10.26 -18.55 17.15
CA LEU A 29 -9.08 -19.41 17.28
C LEU A 29 -8.08 -19.24 16.13
N LYS A 30 -8.56 -18.95 14.91
CA LYS A 30 -7.68 -18.69 13.76
C LYS A 30 -7.08 -17.27 13.77
N CYS A 31 -7.73 -16.35 14.47
CA CYS A 31 -7.26 -14.97 14.65
C CYS A 31 -6.08 -14.86 15.64
N ILE A 32 -6.11 -15.64 16.73
CA ILE A 32 -5.12 -15.56 17.83
C ILE A 32 -3.65 -15.67 17.35
N PRO A 33 -3.28 -16.60 16.45
CA PRO A 33 -1.90 -16.69 15.96
C PRO A 33 -1.39 -15.42 15.26
N CYS A 34 -2.29 -14.61 14.69
CA CYS A 34 -1.92 -13.37 14.02
C CYS A 34 -1.69 -12.20 14.98
N GLN A 35 -2.15 -12.29 16.24
CA GLN A 35 -2.00 -11.24 17.25
C GLN A 35 -0.53 -10.88 17.52
N PHE A 36 0.37 -11.86 17.43
CA PHE A 36 1.81 -11.67 17.64
C PHE A 36 2.52 -11.09 16.42
N ARG A 37 1.83 -10.94 15.28
CA ARG A 37 2.38 -10.36 14.05
C ARG A 37 1.94 -8.91 13.94
N TRP A 38 2.91 -8.01 13.87
CA TRP A 38 2.66 -6.58 13.97
C TRP A 38 1.81 -6.07 12.81
N GLN A 39 0.63 -5.55 13.15
CA GLN A 39 -0.33 -4.96 12.20
C GLN A 39 -0.73 -5.96 11.11
N LYS A 40 -0.89 -7.24 11.47
CA LYS A 40 -1.48 -8.28 10.62
C LYS A 40 -2.77 -8.78 11.22
N ASP A 41 -3.65 -9.23 10.36
CA ASP A 41 -4.94 -9.76 10.75
C ASP A 41 -5.27 -11.02 9.94
N TYR A 42 -6.05 -11.91 10.53
CA TYR A 42 -6.38 -13.19 9.91
C TYR A 42 -7.48 -13.03 8.85
N ARG A 43 -7.31 -13.73 7.73
CA ARG A 43 -8.36 -13.92 6.73
C ARG A 43 -8.25 -15.30 6.08
N GLU A 44 -9.38 -15.84 5.64
CA GLU A 44 -9.45 -17.15 4.97
C GLU A 44 -8.79 -17.13 3.58
N CYS A 45 -8.73 -15.96 2.94
CA CYS A 45 -8.13 -15.76 1.62
C CYS A 45 -7.06 -14.66 1.69
N ALA A 46 -5.91 -14.95 2.32
CA ALA A 46 -4.78 -14.02 2.36
C ALA A 46 -4.00 -14.06 1.05
N ASP A 47 -3.56 -12.89 0.57
CA ASP A 47 -2.83 -12.77 -0.70
C ASP A 47 -1.53 -13.58 -0.63
N ALA A 48 -1.35 -14.50 -1.60
CA ALA A 48 -0.15 -15.31 -1.69
C ALA A 48 1.09 -14.51 -2.12
N CYS A 49 0.88 -13.38 -2.80
CA CYS A 49 1.92 -12.41 -3.12
C CYS A 49 1.59 -11.07 -2.44
N PRO A 50 1.87 -10.93 -1.14
CA PRO A 50 1.50 -9.71 -0.43
C PRO A 50 2.29 -8.52 -0.96
N ALA A 51 1.59 -7.40 -1.11
CA ALA A 51 2.21 -6.12 -1.43
C ALA A 51 3.34 -5.82 -0.42
N THR A 52 4.53 -5.58 -0.95
CA THR A 52 5.72 -5.29 -0.14
C THR A 52 6.28 -3.94 -0.52
N CYS A 53 6.60 -3.13 0.48
CA CYS A 53 7.15 -1.80 0.30
C CYS A 53 8.38 -1.82 -0.61
N ASN A 54 8.52 -0.84 -1.52
CA ASN A 54 9.64 -0.71 -2.46
C ASN A 54 9.81 -1.89 -3.44
N LEU A 55 8.90 -2.86 -3.46
CA LEU A 55 8.84 -3.84 -4.55
C LEU A 55 7.73 -3.42 -5.53
N PRO A 56 7.95 -3.60 -6.85
CA PRO A 56 6.88 -3.45 -7.80
C PRO A 56 5.75 -4.40 -7.40
N PHE A 57 4.52 -3.89 -7.39
CA PHE A 57 3.35 -4.75 -7.28
C PHE A 57 3.37 -5.65 -8.52
N SER A 58 3.62 -6.95 -8.32
CA SER A 58 3.48 -7.89 -9.42
C SER A 58 2.05 -7.82 -9.91
N LYS A 59 1.82 -7.32 -11.12
CA LYS A 59 0.49 -7.27 -11.74
C LYS A 59 -0.11 -8.68 -11.88
N SER A 60 0.73 -9.71 -11.92
CA SER A 60 0.35 -11.12 -11.95
C SER A 60 0.89 -11.88 -10.73
N CYS A 61 0.01 -12.23 -9.79
CA CYS A 61 0.27 -13.29 -8.82
C CYS A 61 -0.55 -14.50 -9.24
N GLY A 62 0.07 -15.47 -9.91
CA GLY A 62 -0.61 -16.71 -10.33
C GLY A 62 -0.88 -17.69 -9.19
N LYS A 63 -0.62 -17.31 -7.92
CA LYS A 63 -0.79 -18.18 -6.76
C LYS A 63 -2.17 -17.93 -6.14
N PRO A 64 -2.95 -18.99 -5.86
CA PRO A 64 -4.23 -18.84 -5.18
C PRO A 64 -4.01 -18.27 -3.77
N CYS A 65 -4.98 -17.51 -3.28
CA CYS A 65 -4.96 -17.09 -1.88
C CYS A 65 -5.09 -18.29 -0.95
N ALA A 66 -4.60 -18.14 0.28
CA ALA A 66 -4.67 -19.18 1.30
C ALA A 66 -5.01 -18.59 2.67
N PRO A 67 -5.56 -19.38 3.60
CA PRO A 67 -5.81 -18.91 4.95
C PRO A 67 -4.52 -18.45 5.64
N GLY A 68 -4.52 -17.24 6.22
CA GLY A 68 -3.32 -16.72 6.88
C GLY A 68 -3.41 -15.29 7.38
N CYS A 69 -2.30 -14.81 7.95
CA CYS A 69 -2.17 -13.45 8.46
C CYS A 69 -1.71 -12.49 7.35
N ALA A 70 -2.56 -11.53 6.99
CA ALA A 70 -2.29 -10.56 5.94
C ALA A 70 -2.16 -9.14 6.51
N CYS A 71 -1.51 -8.24 5.74
CA CYS A 71 -1.54 -6.82 6.05
C CYS A 71 -2.93 -6.26 5.75
N PRO A 72 -3.54 -5.48 6.66
CA PRO A 72 -4.87 -4.93 6.47
C PRO A 72 -4.91 -3.87 5.36
N PRO A 73 -6.09 -3.52 4.82
CA PRO A 73 -6.18 -2.58 3.72
C PRO A 73 -5.58 -1.20 4.06
N GLY A 74 -4.63 -0.74 3.24
CA GLY A 74 -3.82 0.47 3.47
C GLY A 74 -2.45 0.21 4.10
N TRP A 75 -2.09 -1.06 4.29
CA TRP A 75 -0.80 -1.49 4.82
C TRP A 75 -0.13 -2.49 3.88
N VAL A 76 1.20 -2.49 3.88
CA VAL A 76 2.05 -3.38 3.07
C VAL A 76 3.13 -4.00 3.94
N VAL A 77 3.69 -5.12 3.49
CA VAL A 77 4.74 -5.84 4.19
C VAL A 77 6.01 -4.97 4.23
N HIS A 78 6.66 -4.93 5.40
CA HIS A 78 7.94 -4.27 5.55
C HIS A 78 9.03 -5.03 4.78
N PRO A 79 9.85 -4.35 3.96
CA PRO A 79 10.71 -5.02 2.97
C PRO A 79 11.79 -5.90 3.59
N ARG A 80 12.21 -5.56 4.82
CA ARG A 80 13.22 -6.34 5.59
C ARG A 80 12.64 -7.15 6.74
N LYS A 81 11.33 -7.01 7.05
CA LYS A 81 10.71 -7.58 8.26
C LYS A 81 9.33 -8.13 7.90
N ALA A 82 9.28 -9.30 7.27
CA ALA A 82 8.05 -9.88 6.72
C ALA A 82 6.92 -10.07 7.75
N TRP A 83 7.24 -10.15 9.04
CA TRP A 83 6.28 -10.24 10.14
C TRP A 83 5.61 -8.90 10.51
N LYS A 84 6.09 -7.78 9.96
CA LYS A 84 5.62 -6.42 10.25
C LYS A 84 4.98 -5.79 9.01
N CYS A 85 3.81 -5.19 9.18
CA CYS A 85 3.21 -4.31 8.18
C CYS A 85 3.49 -2.83 8.48
N ILE A 86 3.59 -2.03 7.44
CA ILE A 86 3.73 -0.58 7.50
C ILE A 86 2.69 0.08 6.59
N LYS A 87 2.27 1.30 6.94
CA LYS A 87 1.30 2.03 6.13
C LYS A 87 1.89 2.35 4.76
N THR A 88 1.08 2.22 3.70
CA THR A 88 1.48 2.45 2.31
C THR A 88 2.18 3.79 2.11
N TYR A 89 1.72 4.87 2.75
CA TYR A 89 2.35 6.19 2.60
C TYR A 89 3.79 6.26 3.14
N ARG A 90 4.19 5.35 4.04
CA ARG A 90 5.58 5.26 4.54
C ARG A 90 6.52 4.61 3.53
N CYS A 91 5.97 4.04 2.46
CA CYS A 91 6.73 3.50 1.33
C CYS A 91 6.99 4.52 0.24
N LEU A 92 6.38 5.71 0.33
CA LEU A 92 6.65 6.77 -0.61
C LEU A 92 8.12 7.19 -0.47
N PRO A 93 8.84 7.37 -1.58
CA PRO A 93 10.20 7.87 -1.53
C PRO A 93 10.20 9.23 -0.82
N LYS A 94 11.21 9.47 0.02
CA LYS A 94 11.43 10.82 0.54
C LYS A 94 11.87 11.69 -0.62
N CYS A 95 11.03 12.66 -0.96
CA CYS A 95 11.34 13.59 -2.02
C CYS A 95 12.34 14.66 -1.55
N PRO A 96 13.25 15.12 -2.43
CA PRO A 96 14.11 16.27 -2.17
C PRO A 96 13.33 17.52 -1.72
N ALA A 97 14.04 18.48 -1.13
CA ALA A 97 13.44 19.78 -0.80
C ALA A 97 12.73 20.39 -2.02
N HIS A 98 11.59 21.04 -1.79
CA HIS A 98 10.76 21.66 -2.83
C HIS A 98 10.21 20.70 -3.90
N SER A 99 10.12 19.41 -3.59
CA SER A 99 9.42 18.42 -4.42
C SER A 99 8.43 17.61 -3.60
N GLU A 100 7.48 16.97 -4.27
CA GLU A 100 6.44 16.14 -3.67
C GLU A 100 6.23 14.87 -4.49
N PHE A 101 5.81 13.79 -3.83
CA PHE A 101 5.55 12.55 -4.55
C PHE A 101 4.22 12.64 -5.29
N GLN A 102 4.23 12.32 -6.58
CA GLN A 102 3.02 12.13 -7.38
C GLN A 102 2.95 10.69 -7.87
N ALA A 103 1.78 10.07 -7.74
CA ALA A 103 1.55 8.68 -8.16
C ALA A 103 1.60 8.52 -9.69
N CYS A 104 1.18 9.55 -10.41
CA CYS A 104 1.23 9.65 -11.86
C CYS A 104 2.09 10.85 -12.24
N VAL A 105 3.01 10.65 -13.19
CA VAL A 105 4.01 11.65 -13.56
C VAL A 105 4.04 11.80 -15.07
N SER A 106 4.04 13.05 -15.53
CA SER A 106 4.12 13.39 -16.96
C SER A 106 5.57 13.45 -17.44
N SER A 107 5.85 12.96 -18.65
CA SER A 107 7.14 13.13 -19.32
C SER A 107 7.48 14.59 -19.65
N CYS A 108 6.48 15.48 -19.68
CA CYS A 108 6.62 16.90 -19.97
C CYS A 108 6.98 17.77 -18.77
N LEU A 109 7.31 17.18 -17.62
CA LEU A 109 7.75 17.96 -16.48
C LEU A 109 9.03 18.75 -16.82
N PRO A 110 9.07 20.05 -16.48
CA PRO A 110 10.19 20.92 -16.85
C PRO A 110 11.47 20.48 -16.13
N LYS A 111 12.56 20.39 -16.90
CA LYS A 111 13.91 20.05 -16.42
C LYS A 111 14.93 21.04 -16.97
N CYS A 112 15.91 21.44 -16.15
CA CYS A 112 17.02 22.28 -16.61
C CYS A 112 17.77 21.56 -17.75
N GLY A 113 18.14 22.31 -18.79
CA GLY A 113 18.95 21.80 -19.90
C GLY A 113 18.23 20.87 -20.88
N ARG A 114 16.93 20.60 -20.70
CA ARG A 114 16.15 19.76 -21.62
C ARG A 114 14.95 20.47 -22.20
N VAL A 115 14.78 20.34 -23.51
CA VAL A 115 13.57 20.74 -24.21
C VAL A 115 12.44 19.80 -23.80
N THR A 116 11.27 20.37 -23.51
CA THR A 116 10.08 19.57 -23.21
C THR A 116 9.62 18.85 -24.47
N PRO A 117 9.32 17.54 -24.40
CA PRO A 117 8.85 16.81 -25.57
C PRO A 117 7.48 17.35 -26.00
N GLU A 118 7.22 17.40 -27.31
CA GLU A 118 5.91 17.84 -27.85
C GLU A 118 4.76 16.91 -27.44
N LYS A 119 5.06 15.61 -27.24
CA LYS A 119 4.11 14.60 -26.78
C LYS A 119 4.39 14.21 -25.35
N CYS A 120 3.38 14.37 -24.50
CA CYS A 120 3.42 14.01 -23.10
C CYS A 120 2.86 12.61 -22.87
N GLU A 121 3.57 11.80 -22.11
CA GLU A 121 3.08 10.52 -21.62
C GLU A 121 2.94 10.58 -20.10
N VAL A 122 1.83 10.06 -19.59
CA VAL A 122 1.58 9.97 -18.15
C VAL A 122 1.88 8.54 -17.70
N ASN A 123 2.87 8.39 -16.82
CA ASN A 123 3.21 7.10 -16.21
C ASN A 123 2.75 7.06 -14.75
N CYS A 124 1.93 6.06 -14.41
CA CYS A 124 1.39 5.84 -13.07
C CYS A 124 1.93 4.59 -12.37
N ASP A 125 2.89 3.88 -12.96
CA ASP A 125 3.29 2.54 -12.46
C ASP A 125 4.10 2.61 -11.15
N ARG A 126 4.93 3.65 -10.96
CA ARG A 126 5.76 3.82 -9.76
C ARG A 126 5.61 5.17 -9.07
N GLY A 127 5.04 6.16 -9.77
CA GLY A 127 5.13 7.56 -9.38
C GLY A 127 6.58 8.05 -9.31
N ALA A 128 6.75 9.34 -9.05
CA ALA A 128 8.06 9.94 -8.82
C ALA A 128 7.91 11.23 -7.99
N CYS A 129 9.04 11.76 -7.55
CA CYS A 129 9.08 13.09 -6.95
C CYS A 129 9.04 14.14 -8.06
N VAL A 130 8.07 15.05 -7.95
CA VAL A 130 7.80 16.15 -8.88
C VAL A 130 8.06 17.46 -8.17
N CYS A 131 8.70 18.40 -8.86
CA CYS A 131 8.97 19.73 -8.33
C CYS A 131 7.66 20.47 -8.03
N LYS A 132 7.60 21.17 -6.89
CA LYS A 132 6.47 22.05 -6.57
C LYS A 132 6.43 23.23 -7.55
N LYS A 133 5.28 23.89 -7.67
CA LYS A 133 5.12 25.09 -8.50
C LYS A 133 6.22 26.13 -8.17
N GLY A 134 6.87 26.67 -9.20
CA GLY A 134 7.99 27.61 -9.06
C GLY A 134 9.37 26.95 -8.98
N TYR A 135 9.46 25.61 -9.02
CA TYR A 135 10.73 24.87 -9.04
C TYR A 135 10.83 24.04 -10.32
N ILE A 136 12.07 23.86 -10.81
CA ILE A 136 12.39 23.07 -11.99
C ILE A 136 13.33 21.92 -11.62
N GLY A 137 13.18 20.76 -12.27
CA GLY A 137 14.02 19.60 -11.99
C GLY A 137 15.45 19.82 -12.48
N LEU A 138 16.43 19.58 -11.62
CA LEU A 138 17.84 19.53 -12.02
C LEU A 138 18.15 18.17 -12.66
N GLU A 139 19.03 18.16 -13.66
CA GLU A 139 19.58 16.93 -14.21
C GLU A 139 20.56 16.30 -13.19
N LYS A 140 20.53 14.98 -13.07
CA LYS A 140 21.48 14.18 -12.29
C LYS A 140 22.28 13.31 -13.24
#